data_AF-A0AAW0XSZ1-F1
#
_entry.id   AF-A0AAW0XSZ1-F1
#
_cell.length_a   1.000
_cell.length_b   1.000
_cell.length_c   1.000
_cell.angle_alpha   90.00
_cell.angle_beta   90.00
_cell.angle_gamma   90.00
#
_symmetry.space_group_name_H-M   'P 1'
#
loop_
_entity.id
_entity.type
_entity.pdbx_description
1 polymer ?
#
loop_
_entity_poly.entity_id
_entity_poly.type
_entity_poly.pdbx_seq_one_letter_code
_entity_poly.pdbx_strand_id
1 'polypeptide(L)'
;TGGWDSLTVNSEGGVSLWQALDREAPDGAIGVAKIISVDRGVPPLSATATLTITVTDVNDCPPRLLPPTLLHVAEGGPPTLLGVITATDHDVWALGHGPPFNLSLAPSNPDHVLSHISLTFDSHLDSGRGGAQLWT
;
A
#
# COMPACT_ATOMS: atom_id res chain seq x y z
N THR A 1 3.03 -6.71 -13.79
CA THR A 1 2.16 -6.02 -14.75
C THR A 1 0.78 -6.65 -14.71
N GLY A 2 0.03 -6.47 -13.62
CA GLY A 2 -1.42 -6.68 -13.61
C GLY A 2 -2.08 -5.33 -13.92
N GLY A 3 -3.19 -5.32 -14.64
CA GLY A 3 -3.82 -4.06 -15.07
C GLY A 3 -5.08 -4.29 -15.89
N TRP A 4 -5.78 -3.22 -16.20
CA TRP A 4 -7.08 -3.25 -16.91
C TRP A 4 -7.00 -3.73 -18.35
N ASP A 5 -5.80 -3.79 -18.95
CA ASP A 5 -5.54 -4.42 -20.24
C ASP A 5 -5.74 -5.95 -20.23
N SER A 6 -6.08 -6.50 -19.05
CA SER A 6 -6.34 -7.92 -18.85
C SER A 6 -7.77 -8.39 -19.15
N LEU A 7 -8.69 -7.50 -19.55
CA LEU A 7 -10.07 -7.87 -19.86
C LEU A 7 -10.21 -8.46 -21.26
N THR A 8 -10.94 -9.57 -21.34
CA THR A 8 -11.30 -10.26 -22.59
C THR A 8 -12.81 -10.44 -22.67
N VAL A 9 -13.35 -10.32 -23.89
CA VAL A 9 -14.78 -10.57 -24.18
C VAL A 9 -14.86 -11.70 -25.20
N ASN A 10 -15.60 -12.76 -24.87
CA ASN A 10 -15.80 -13.88 -25.79
C ASN A 10 -16.97 -13.61 -26.77
N SER A 11 -17.18 -14.52 -27.73
CA SER A 11 -18.23 -14.40 -28.75
C SER A 11 -19.68 -14.45 -28.21
N GLU A 12 -19.85 -14.82 -26.94
CA GLU A 12 -21.15 -14.89 -26.25
C GLU A 12 -21.39 -13.67 -25.34
N GLY A 13 -20.44 -12.72 -25.29
CA GLY A 13 -20.52 -11.54 -24.43
C GLY A 13 -20.06 -11.78 -22.99
N GLY A 14 -19.48 -12.95 -22.68
CA GLY A 14 -18.84 -13.22 -21.40
C GLY A 14 -17.55 -12.41 -21.25
N VAL A 15 -17.38 -11.76 -20.09
CA VAL A 15 -16.21 -10.94 -19.76
C VAL A 15 -15.33 -11.70 -18.76
N SER A 16 -14.05 -11.85 -19.06
CA SER A 16 -13.08 -12.52 -18.19
C SER A 16 -11.75 -11.76 -18.09
N LEU A 17 -11.07 -11.93 -16.96
CA LEU A 17 -9.71 -11.44 -16.76
C LEU A 17 -8.71 -12.55 -17.14
N TRP A 18 -7.68 -12.23 -17.93
CA TRP A 18 -6.58 -13.16 -18.19
C TRP A 18 -5.41 -13.01 -17.21
N GLN A 19 -5.46 -12.00 -16.34
CA GLN A 19 -4.52 -11.79 -15.24
C GLN A 19 -5.24 -11.21 -14.02
N ALA A 20 -4.75 -11.51 -12.81
CA ALA A 20 -5.28 -10.92 -11.59
C ALA A 20 -5.13 -9.39 -11.60
N LEU A 21 -6.15 -8.70 -11.09
CA LEU A 21 -6.09 -7.27 -10.82
C LEU A 21 -5.26 -7.05 -9.54
N ASP A 22 -4.55 -5.93 -9.55
CA ASP A 22 -3.66 -5.48 -8.48
C ASP A 22 -4.06 -4.01 -8.26
N ARG A 23 -4.53 -3.67 -7.05
CA ARG A 23 -5.07 -2.34 -6.76
C ARG A 23 -3.92 -1.32 -6.65
N GLU A 24 -2.75 -1.80 -6.24
CA GLU A 24 -1.52 -1.09 -5.97
C GLU A 24 -0.71 -0.83 -7.25
N ALA A 25 -1.05 -1.52 -8.35
CA ALA A 25 -0.56 -1.22 -9.69
C ALA A 25 -0.97 0.20 -10.16
N PRO A 26 -0.19 0.81 -11.09
CA PRO A 26 -0.60 2.05 -11.74
C PRO A 26 -2.01 1.92 -12.33
N ASP A 27 -2.92 2.82 -11.93
CA ASP A 27 -4.34 2.83 -12.32
C ASP A 27 -5.15 1.60 -11.88
N GLY A 28 -4.63 0.76 -10.96
CA GLY A 28 -5.26 -0.50 -10.55
C GLY A 28 -6.58 -0.36 -9.78
N ALA A 29 -6.79 0.76 -9.09
CA ALA A 29 -7.94 0.93 -8.19
C ALA A 29 -9.29 1.03 -8.92
N ILE A 30 -9.34 1.67 -10.08
CA ILE A 30 -10.57 1.93 -10.83
C ILE A 30 -10.35 1.71 -12.32
N GLY A 31 -11.23 0.92 -12.93
CA GLY A 31 -11.25 0.61 -14.35
C GLY A 31 -12.53 1.11 -14.99
N VAL A 32 -12.42 1.55 -16.24
CA VAL A 32 -13.57 1.96 -17.05
C VAL A 32 -13.60 1.14 -18.32
N ALA A 33 -14.64 0.34 -18.49
CA ALA A 33 -14.86 -0.48 -19.67
C ALA A 33 -16.03 0.08 -20.49
N LYS A 34 -15.84 0.20 -21.81
CA LYS A 34 -16.88 0.61 -22.75
C LYS A 34 -17.41 -0.63 -23.47
N ILE A 35 -18.71 -0.89 -23.32
CA ILE A 35 -19.40 -2.02 -23.94
C ILE A 35 -20.14 -1.49 -25.17
N ILE A 36 -19.99 -2.18 -26.30
CA ILE A 36 -20.73 -1.86 -27.54
C ILE A 36 -21.58 -3.07 -27.90
N SER A 37 -22.87 -2.85 -28.15
CA SER A 37 -23.75 -3.83 -28.75
C SER A 37 -24.09 -3.40 -30.17
N VAL A 38 -24.08 -4.33 -31.12
CA VAL A 38 -24.42 -4.10 -32.53
C VAL A 38 -25.45 -5.16 -32.93
N ASP A 39 -26.57 -4.73 -33.50
CA ASP A 39 -27.57 -5.64 -34.03
C ASP A 39 -27.18 -6.20 -35.41
N ARG A 40 -27.96 -7.17 -35.91
CA ARG A 40 -27.76 -7.76 -37.25
C ARG A 40 -28.64 -7.13 -38.32
N GLY A 41 -29.17 -5.93 -38.08
CA GLY A 41 -30.04 -5.22 -39.00
C GLY A 41 -29.32 -4.74 -40.26
N VAL A 42 -30.09 -4.28 -41.25
CA VAL A 42 -29.57 -3.60 -42.46
C VAL A 42 -30.36 -2.30 -42.65
N PRO A 43 -29.79 -1.12 -42.35
CA PRO A 43 -28.45 -0.92 -41.77
C PRO A 43 -28.37 -1.40 -40.32
N PRO A 44 -27.17 -1.80 -39.83
CA PRO A 44 -26.99 -2.18 -38.43
C PRO A 44 -27.08 -0.96 -37.52
N LEU A 45 -27.65 -1.15 -36.33
CA LEU A 45 -27.66 -0.15 -35.27
C LEU A 45 -26.78 -0.60 -34.11
N SER A 46 -26.21 0.37 -33.39
CA SER A 46 -25.35 0.10 -32.24
C SER A 46 -25.73 0.94 -31.03
N ALA A 47 -25.56 0.37 -29.84
CA ALA A 47 -25.63 1.09 -28.57
C ALA A 47 -24.31 0.93 -27.80
N THR A 48 -24.08 1.84 -26.86
CA THR A 48 -22.89 1.84 -26.01
C THR A 48 -23.28 2.02 -24.55
N ALA A 49 -22.62 1.29 -23.66
CA ALA A 49 -22.67 1.48 -22.23
C ALA A 49 -21.26 1.64 -21.64
N THR A 50 -21.16 2.31 -20.49
CA THR A 50 -19.92 2.44 -19.72
C THR A 50 -20.07 1.70 -18.40
N LEU A 51 -19.12 0.82 -18.09
CA LEU A 51 -19.01 0.10 -16.83
C LEU A 51 -17.82 0.65 -16.04
N THR A 52 -18.07 1.12 -14.83
CA THR A 52 -17.02 1.48 -13.86
C THR A 52 -16.82 0.33 -12.90
N ILE A 53 -15.57 -0.11 -12.74
CA ILE A 53 -15.18 -1.25 -11.90
C ILE A 53 -14.23 -0.72 -10.83
N THR A 54 -14.50 -1.04 -9.58
CA THR A 54 -13.63 -0.68 -8.44
C THR A 54 -12.99 -1.94 -7.89
N VAL A 55 -11.66 -1.96 -7.75
CA VAL A 55 -10.93 -3.09 -7.16
C VAL A 55 -10.90 -2.93 -5.65
N THR A 56 -11.33 -3.97 -4.94
CA THR A 56 -11.23 -4.03 -3.48
C THR A 56 -9.81 -4.40 -3.08
N ASP A 57 -9.32 -3.72 -2.06
CA ASP A 57 -8.01 -3.94 -1.46
C ASP A 57 -7.90 -5.30 -0.75
N VAL A 58 -6.71 -5.88 -0.81
CA VAL A 58 -6.28 -7.07 -0.08
C VAL A 58 -4.97 -6.71 0.61
N ASN A 59 -4.72 -7.24 1.82
CA ASN A 59 -3.49 -6.99 2.55
C ASN A 59 -2.32 -7.78 1.95
N ASP A 60 -1.72 -7.28 0.86
CA ASP A 60 -0.62 -7.92 0.14
C ASP A 60 0.61 -7.03 -0.06
N CYS A 61 0.60 -5.78 0.42
CA CYS A 61 1.81 -4.99 0.60
C CYS A 61 2.37 -5.13 2.03
N PRO A 62 3.67 -5.44 2.19
CA PRO A 62 4.29 -5.42 3.51
C PRO A 62 4.67 -3.99 3.93
N PRO A 63 4.67 -3.68 5.24
CA PRO A 63 5.15 -2.41 5.74
C PRO A 63 6.62 -2.16 5.38
N ARG A 64 6.92 -0.95 4.91
CA ARG A 64 8.28 -0.50 4.57
C ARG A 64 8.71 0.62 5.52
N LEU A 65 9.81 0.40 6.24
CA LEU A 65 10.41 1.44 7.09
C LEU A 65 10.95 2.60 6.24
N LEU A 66 10.72 3.81 6.72
CA LEU A 66 11.32 5.03 6.18
C LEU A 66 12.58 5.37 7.01
N PRO A 67 13.67 5.80 6.37
CA PRO A 67 14.95 6.12 7.04
C PRO A 67 14.75 7.16 8.15
N PRO A 68 15.62 7.13 9.19
CA PRO A 68 17.02 7.51 8.98
C PRO A 68 17.95 6.31 8.79
N THR A 69 18.78 6.37 7.74
CA THR A 69 19.77 5.33 7.40
C THR A 69 21.09 5.46 8.17
N LEU A 70 21.35 6.62 8.77
CA LEU A 70 22.55 6.88 9.56
C LEU A 70 22.23 7.88 10.68
N LEU A 71 22.70 7.56 11.88
CA LEU A 71 22.50 8.35 13.10
C LEU A 71 23.82 8.48 13.83
N HIS A 72 24.02 9.62 14.49
CA HIS A 72 25.22 9.90 15.27
C HIS A 72 24.85 10.13 16.73
N VAL A 73 25.59 9.48 17.64
CA VAL A 73 25.46 9.63 19.08
C VAL A 73 26.79 10.09 19.65
N ALA A 74 26.76 11.07 20.55
CA ALA A 74 27.93 11.48 21.30
C ALA A 74 28.17 10.54 22.49
N GLU A 75 29.40 10.06 22.66
CA GLU A 75 29.76 9.28 23.83
C GLU A 75 29.63 10.12 25.12
N GLY A 76 29.19 9.50 26.21
CA GLY A 76 29.08 10.16 27.53
C GLY A 76 28.01 11.26 27.63
N GLY A 77 27.23 11.48 26.56
CA GLY A 77 26.11 12.42 26.56
C GLY A 77 24.90 11.91 27.33
N PRO A 78 23.97 12.80 27.72
CA PRO A 78 22.69 12.38 28.28
C PRO A 78 21.81 11.69 27.21
N PRO A 79 20.83 10.88 27.64
CA PRO A 79 19.79 10.34 26.76
C PRO A 79 19.21 11.41 25.84
N THR A 80 19.27 11.18 24.52
CA THR A 80 18.88 12.15 23.50
C THR A 80 18.08 11.48 22.39
N LEU A 81 17.14 12.22 21.80
CA LEU A 81 16.40 11.78 20.62
C LEU A 81 17.35 11.70 19.42
N LEU A 82 17.55 10.49 18.88
CA LEU A 82 18.34 10.28 17.68
C LEU A 82 17.55 10.58 16.42
N GLY A 83 16.26 10.24 16.41
CA GLY A 83 15.42 10.44 15.24
C GLY A 83 14.03 9.83 15.38
N VAL A 84 13.32 9.86 14.26
CA VAL A 84 11.96 9.33 14.13
C VAL A 84 11.97 8.23 13.09
N ILE A 85 11.38 7.09 13.43
CA ILE A 85 11.13 5.96 12.54
C ILE A 85 9.64 5.95 12.21
N THR A 86 9.33 5.95 10.93
CA THR A 86 7.97 5.72 10.42
C THR A 86 7.99 4.54 9.46
N ALA A 87 6.81 3.99 9.19
CA ALA A 87 6.63 2.96 8.18
C ALA A 87 5.49 3.37 7.25
N THR A 88 5.51 2.84 6.04
CA THR A 88 4.47 3.01 5.04
C THR A 88 4.01 1.65 4.56
N ASP A 89 2.70 1.54 4.38
CA ASP A 89 2.06 0.46 3.65
C ASP A 89 1.32 1.07 2.46
N HIS A 90 1.25 0.36 1.35
CA HIS A 90 0.59 0.84 0.13
C HIS A 90 -0.88 0.39 0.06
N ASP A 91 -1.30 -0.50 0.97
CA ASP A 91 -2.68 -0.99 1.09
C ASP A 91 -3.62 0.07 1.68
N VAL A 92 -4.93 -0.18 1.62
CA VAL A 92 -5.95 0.76 2.11
C VAL A 92 -6.01 0.78 3.64
N TRP A 93 -5.44 1.82 4.23
CA TRP A 93 -5.42 2.05 5.68
C TRP A 93 -6.79 1.97 6.37
N ALA A 94 -7.86 2.43 5.71
CA ALA A 94 -9.21 2.44 6.28
C ALA A 94 -9.78 1.03 6.50
N LEU A 95 -9.17 0.00 5.90
CA LEU A 95 -9.48 -1.41 6.12
C LEU A 95 -8.59 -2.05 7.20
N GLY A 96 -7.66 -1.29 7.79
CA GLY A 96 -6.71 -1.80 8.78
C GLY A 96 -5.47 -2.47 8.19
N HIS A 97 -5.25 -2.39 6.88
CA HIS A 97 -4.08 -2.93 6.18
C HIS A 97 -2.90 -1.94 6.18
N GLY A 98 -2.66 -1.27 7.30
CA GLY A 98 -1.68 -0.20 7.35
C GLY A 98 -1.51 0.36 8.75
N PRO A 99 -1.17 1.65 8.90
CA PRO A 99 -0.92 2.24 10.22
C PRO A 99 -2.16 2.19 11.14
N PRO A 100 -1.97 2.18 12.47
CA PRO A 100 -0.69 2.35 13.17
C PRO A 100 0.14 1.05 13.21
N PHE A 101 1.45 1.18 12.99
CA PHE A 101 2.37 0.04 13.04
C PHE A 101 2.92 -0.18 14.45
N ASN A 102 3.14 -1.44 14.79
CA ASN A 102 3.90 -1.80 15.98
C ASN A 102 5.40 -1.84 15.65
N LEU A 103 6.15 -0.87 16.16
CA LEU A 103 7.58 -0.74 15.92
C LEU A 103 8.36 -1.17 17.18
N SER A 104 9.28 -2.10 17.01
CA SER A 104 10.11 -2.63 18.10
C SER A 104 11.53 -2.91 17.64
N LEU A 105 12.49 -2.85 18.56
CA LEU A 105 13.83 -3.36 18.30
C LEU A 105 13.76 -4.88 18.12
N ALA A 106 14.45 -5.40 17.11
CA ALA A 106 14.52 -6.84 16.90
C ALA A 106 15.19 -7.51 18.11
N PRO A 107 14.64 -8.62 18.64
CA PRO A 107 15.24 -9.36 19.75
C PRO A 107 16.62 -9.94 19.43
N SER A 108 16.96 -10.05 18.15
CA SER A 108 18.26 -10.51 17.67
C SER A 108 19.37 -9.46 17.76
N ASN A 109 19.05 -8.22 18.16
CA ASN A 109 20.07 -7.21 18.38
C ASN A 109 20.95 -7.59 19.57
N PRO A 110 22.25 -7.22 19.56
CA PRO A 110 23.14 -7.45 20.70
C PRO A 110 22.62 -6.77 21.98
N ASP A 111 22.90 -7.37 23.14
CA ASP A 111 22.48 -6.84 24.44
C ASP A 111 22.89 -5.37 24.66
N HIS A 112 24.10 -4.99 24.21
CA HIS A 112 24.58 -3.61 24.34
C HIS A 112 23.76 -2.62 23.50
N VAL A 113 23.13 -3.05 22.40
CA VAL A 113 22.20 -2.20 21.64
C VAL A 113 20.88 -2.10 22.41
N LEU A 114 20.34 -3.23 22.86
CA LEU A 114 19.07 -3.27 23.59
C LEU A 114 19.12 -2.55 24.94
N SER A 115 20.30 -2.40 25.56
CA SER A 115 20.48 -1.66 26.81
C SER A 115 20.65 -0.15 26.64
N HIS A 116 21.02 0.31 25.45
CA HIS A 116 21.35 1.71 25.18
C HIS A 116 20.43 2.37 24.17
N ILE A 117 19.58 1.62 23.48
CA ILE A 117 18.69 2.16 22.47
C ILE A 117 17.26 1.78 22.83
N SER A 118 16.33 2.72 22.69
CA SER A 118 14.91 2.45 22.89
C SER A 118 14.06 3.08 21.80
N LEU A 119 12.92 2.43 21.54
CA LEU A 119 11.87 2.94 20.66
C LEU A 119 10.63 3.24 21.49
N THR A 120 10.11 4.45 21.33
CA THR A 120 8.88 4.89 22.00
C THR A 120 7.85 5.27 20.95
N PHE A 121 6.71 4.58 20.95
CA PHE A 121 5.60 4.91 20.04
C PHE A 121 5.06 6.31 20.34
N ASP A 122 4.79 7.07 19.29
CA ASP A 122 4.17 8.40 19.36
C ASP A 122 3.09 8.50 18.28
N SER A 123 1.84 8.64 18.72
CA SER A 123 0.65 8.71 17.86
C SER A 123 0.52 10.01 17.07
N HIS A 124 1.26 11.06 17.43
CA HIS A 124 1.17 12.37 16.74
C HIS A 124 2.09 12.44 15.52
N LEU A 125 3.00 11.49 15.37
CA LEU A 125 3.86 11.36 14.20
C LEU A 125 3.08 10.90 12.97
N ASP A 126 3.70 11.09 11.79
CA ASP A 126 3.12 10.70 10.49
C ASP A 126 1.69 11.22 10.28
N SER A 127 1.46 12.51 10.60
CA SER A 127 0.14 13.14 10.49
C SER A 127 -0.98 12.42 11.26
N GLY A 128 -0.66 11.82 12.41
CA GLY A 128 -1.60 11.09 13.25
C GLY A 128 -1.68 9.59 12.98
N ARG A 129 -0.88 9.07 12.03
CA ARG A 129 -0.78 7.64 11.72
C ARG A 129 0.16 6.90 12.68
N GLY A 130 0.94 7.65 13.46
CA GLY A 130 1.86 7.12 14.45
C GLY A 130 3.24 6.79 13.87
N GLY A 131 4.21 6.73 14.77
CA GLY A 131 5.60 6.36 14.48
C GLY A 131 6.32 6.02 15.77
N ALA A 132 7.63 5.85 15.71
CA ALA A 132 8.45 5.63 16.90
C ALA A 132 9.59 6.65 16.97
N GLN A 133 9.77 7.24 18.14
CA GLN A 133 10.95 8.01 18.47
C GLN A 133 12.06 7.07 18.91
N LEU A 134 13.27 7.27 18.37
CA LEU A 134 14.45 6.49 18.68
C LEU A 134 15.34 7.28 19.64
N TRP A 135 15.65 6.69 20.80
CA TRP A 135 16.37 7.33 21.90
C TRP A 135 17.61 6.53 22.27
N THR A 136 18.62 7.23 22.81
CA THR A 136 19.78 6.65 23.53
C THR A 136 19.61 6.71 25.04
#